data_AF-A0A926UVT6-F1
#
_entry.id   AF-A0A926UVT6-F1
#
_cell.length_a   1.000
_cell.length_b   1.000
_cell.length_c   1.000
_cell.angle_alpha   90.00
_cell.angle_beta   90.00
_cell.angle_gamma   90.00
#
_symmetry.space_group_name_H-M   'P 1'
#
loop_
_entity.id
_entity.type
_entity.pdbx_description
1 polymer ?
#
loop_
_entity_poly.entity_id
_entity_poly.type
_entity_poly.pdbx_seq_one_letter_code
_entity_poly.pdbx_strand_id
1 'polypeptide(L)' 'MAKRYSIDSAQVTRRVEELVNASSNRYRITVQVANRAKLRRYEDDDYDDRMMKPILRAIMEMSDEISQPEILSD' A
#
# COMPACT_ATOMS: atom_id res chain seq x y z
N MET A 1 16.43 5.88 -17.93
CA MET A 1 15.67 6.87 -17.12
C MET A 1 14.52 6.14 -16.46
N ALA A 2 14.55 5.96 -15.13
CA ALA A 2 13.48 5.28 -14.41
C ALA A 2 12.14 6.01 -14.63
N LYS A 3 11.16 5.30 -15.17
CA LYS A 3 9.83 5.83 -15.48
C LYS A 3 9.14 6.14 -14.14
N ARG A 4 9.25 7.38 -13.64
CA ARG A 4 8.52 7.80 -12.43
C ARG A 4 7.04 7.47 -12.64
N TYR A 5 6.50 6.52 -11.86
CA TYR A 5 5.08 6.25 -11.87
C TYR A 5 4.36 7.52 -11.41
N SER A 6 3.66 8.19 -12.33
CA SER A 6 2.73 9.26 -11.97
C SER A 6 1.52 8.58 -11.35
N ILE A 7 1.56 8.37 -10.03
CA ILE A 7 0.43 7.82 -9.31
C ILE A 7 -0.63 8.91 -9.23
N ASP A 8 -1.82 8.61 -9.74
CA ASP A 8 -2.96 9.50 -9.64
C ASP A 8 -3.39 9.61 -8.16
N SER A 9 -3.40 10.83 -7.64
CA SER A 9 -3.84 11.11 -6.27
C SER A 9 -5.28 10.67 -6.02
N ALA A 10 -6.16 10.76 -7.02
CA ALA A 10 -7.54 10.33 -6.87
C ALA A 10 -7.64 8.82 -6.67
N GLN A 11 -6.81 8.06 -7.38
CA GLN A 11 -6.69 6.62 -7.19
C GLN A 11 -6.22 6.29 -5.77
N VAL A 12 -5.20 6.97 -5.26
CA VAL A 12 -4.70 6.74 -3.89
C VAL A 12 -5.79 7.01 -2.86
N THR A 13 -6.51 8.12 -2.99
CA THR A 13 -7.60 8.45 -2.06
C THR A 13 -8.66 7.35 -2.04
N ARG A 14 -9.10 6.89 -3.20
CA ARG A 14 -10.08 5.79 -3.31
C ARG A 14 -9.60 4.52 -2.61
N ARG A 15 -8.32 4.17 -2.78
CA ARG A 15 -7.69 2.99 -2.17
C ARG A 15 -7.61 3.11 -0.65
N VAL A 16 -7.33 4.31 -0.14
CA VAL A 16 -7.39 4.59 1.30
C VAL A 16 -8.81 4.43 1.83
N GLU A 17 -9.83 4.93 1.11
CA GLU A 17 -11.23 4.80 1.51
C GLU A 17 -11.66 3.33 1.58
N GLU A 18 -11.26 2.49 0.63
CA GLU A 18 -11.50 1.05 0.65
C GLU A 18 -10.94 0.38 1.92
N LEU A 19 -9.67 0.67 2.26
CA LEU A 19 -9.03 0.15 3.48
C LEU A 19 -9.76 0.60 4.76
N VAL A 20 -10.14 1.87 4.81
CA VAL A 20 -10.82 2.46 5.97
C VAL A 20 -12.23 1.88 6.12
N ASN A 21 -12.95 1.68 5.02
CA ASN A 21 -14.32 1.16 5.02
C ASN A 21 -14.38 -0.35 5.27
N ALA A 22 -13.37 -1.11 4.83
CA ALA A 22 -13.27 -2.54 5.09
C ALA A 22 -12.84 -2.85 6.54
N SER A 23 -12.27 -1.88 7.26
CA SER A 23 -11.83 -2.07 8.64
C SER A 23 -12.88 -1.61 9.66
N SER A 24 -13.23 -2.48 10.59
CA SER A 24 -14.03 -2.10 11.78
C SER A 24 -13.30 -1.16 12.74
N ASN A 25 -11.99 -0.94 12.55
CA ASN A 25 -11.18 -0.05 13.37
C ASN A 25 -10.17 0.74 12.53
N ARG A 26 -10.37 2.06 12.44
CA ARG A 26 -9.54 2.98 11.65
C ARG A 26 -8.09 3.08 12.16
N TYR A 27 -7.89 3.02 13.49
CA TYR A 27 -6.55 3.03 14.07
C TYR A 27 -5.77 1.78 13.69
N ARG A 28 -6.43 0.61 13.78
CA ARG A 28 -5.78 -0.68 13.47
C ARG A 28 -5.28 -0.71 12.03
N ILE A 29 -6.11 -0.31 11.06
CA ILE A 29 -5.72 -0.33 9.65
C ILE A 29 -4.60 0.68 9.35
N THR A 30 -4.66 1.87 9.97
CA THR A 30 -3.60 2.87 9.84
C THR A 30 -2.25 2.34 10.34
N VAL A 31 -2.24 1.67 11.50
CA VAL A 31 -1.02 1.06 12.05
C VAL A 31 -0.52 -0.09 11.17
N GLN A 32 -1.41 -0.92 10.63
CA GLN A 32 -1.04 -2.01 9.71
C GLN A 32 -0.36 -1.49 8.44
N VAL A 33 -0.95 -0.47 7.80
CA VAL A 33 -0.38 0.20 6.63
C VAL A 33 1.00 0.79 6.95
N ALA A 34 1.13 1.47 8.09
CA ALA A 34 2.40 2.06 8.52
C ALA A 34 3.49 0.99 8.79
N ASN A 35 3.13 -0.10 9.47
CA ASN A 35 4.06 -1.20 9.75
C ASN A 35 4.55 -1.87 8.47
N ARG A 36 3.65 -2.16 7.53
CA ARG A 36 3.99 -2.76 6.23
C ARG A 36 4.87 -1.82 5.38
N ALA A 37 4.55 -0.53 5.35
CA ALA A 37 5.38 0.47 4.69
C ALA A 37 6.78 0.57 5.33
N LYS A 38 6.87 0.44 6.66
CA LYS A 38 8.14 0.49 7.40
C LYS A 38 9.01 -0.73 7.11
N LEU A 39 8.45 -1.95 7.13
CA LEU A 39 9.19 -3.19 6.81
C LEU A 39 9.85 -3.11 5.44
N ARG A 40 9.11 -2.64 4.43
CA ARG A 40 9.63 -2.45 3.07
C ARG A 40 10.74 -1.43 2.93
N ARG A 41 10.88 -0.52 3.90
CA ARG A 41 12.05 0.37 3.90
C ARG A 41 13.34 -0.35 4.20
N TYR A 42 13.28 -1.47 4.91
CA TYR A 42 14.42 -2.27 5.33
C TYR A 42 14.64 -3.50 4.42
N GLU A 43 13.62 -3.95 3.68
CA GLU A 43 13.73 -5.09 2.75
C GLU A 43 14.27 -4.68 1.36
N ASP A 44 13.95 -3.48 0.87
CA ASP A 44 14.54 -2.93 -0.36
C ASP A 44 15.80 -2.11 -0.02
N ASP A 45 16.99 -2.73 -0.05
CA ASP A 45 18.28 -2.07 0.25
C ASP A 45 18.60 -0.91 -0.72
N ASP A 46 18.10 -0.95 -1.96
CA ASP A 46 18.28 0.13 -2.94
C ASP A 46 17.16 1.19 -2.85
N TYR A 47 17.32 2.13 -1.92
CA TYR A 47 16.39 3.25 -1.74
C TYR A 47 16.26 4.13 -2.98
N ASP A 48 17.33 4.25 -3.78
CA ASP A 48 17.40 5.12 -4.95
C ASP A 48 16.63 4.61 -6.18
N ASP A 49 16.42 3.30 -6.30
CA ASP A 49 15.67 2.70 -7.43
C ASP A 49 14.16 2.53 -7.16
N ARG A 50 13.67 3.03 -6.03
CA ARG A 50 12.25 2.92 -5.67
C ARG A 50 11.38 3.76 -6.60
N MET A 51 10.67 3.10 -7.49
CA MET A 51 9.70 3.72 -8.40
C MET A 51 8.48 4.33 -7.66
N MET A 52 8.23 3.92 -6.41
CA MET A 52 7.08 4.34 -5.60
C MET A 52 7.47 4.46 -4.11
N LYS A 53 6.89 5.46 -3.42
CA LYS A 53 7.06 5.61 -1.96
C LYS A 53 6.50 4.36 -1.24
N PRO A 54 7.19 3.81 -0.23
CA PRO A 54 6.76 2.60 0.47
C PRO A 54 5.34 2.68 1.04
N ILE A 55 4.92 3.87 1.49
CA ILE A 55 3.56 4.09 2.01
C ILE A 55 2.49 3.95 0.92
N LEU A 56 2.76 4.44 -0.29
CA LEU A 56 1.83 4.32 -1.41
C LEU A 56 1.74 2.86 -1.86
N ARG A 57 2.89 2.16 -1.91
CA ARG A 57 2.95 0.73 -2.20
C ARG A 57 2.10 -0.08 -1.23
N ALA A 58 2.27 0.17 0.08
CA ALA A 58 1.50 -0.50 1.12
C ALA A 58 -0.01 -0.25 0.98
N ILE A 59 -0.44 0.98 0.69
CA ILE A 59 -1.86 1.29 0.46
C ILE A 59 -2.43 0.52 -0.72
N MET A 60 -1.72 0.51 -1.86
CA MET A 60 -2.19 -0.16 -3.07
C MET A 60 -2.35 -1.66 -2.85
N GLU A 61 -1.30 -2.32 -2.39
CA GLU A 61 -1.29 -3.78 -2.21
C GLU A 61 -2.26 -4.24 -1.13
N MET A 62 -2.33 -3.52 0.00
CA MET A 62 -3.29 -3.87 1.06
C MET A 62 -4.74 -3.68 0.61
N SER A 63 -5.02 -2.70 -0.26
CA SER A 63 -6.36 -2.56 -0.85
C SER A 63 -6.63 -3.67 -1.86
N ASP A 64 -5.64 -4.03 -2.69
CA ASP A 64 -5.74 -5.17 -3.61
C ASP A 64 -6.05 -6.47 -2.86
N GLU A 65 -5.33 -6.76 -1.76
CA GLU A 65 -5.54 -7.91 -0.85
C GLU A 65 -6.98 -8.01 -0.33
N ILE A 66 -7.62 -6.87 -0.03
CA ILE A 66 -9.01 -6.82 0.45
C ILE A 66 -9.99 -7.01 -0.72
N SER A 67 -9.69 -6.43 -1.88
CA SER A 67 -10.58 -6.50 -3.06
C SER A 67 -10.56 -7.85 -3.76
N GLN A 68 -9.48 -8.63 -3.61
CA GLN A 68 -9.25 -9.92 -4.25
C GLN A 68 -8.74 -10.95 -3.23
N PRO A 69 -9.61 -11.40 -2.29
CA PRO A 69 -9.22 -12.35 -1.24
C PRO A 69 -8.86 -13.74 -1.78
N GLU A 70 -9.23 -14.03 -3.03
CA GLU A 70 -9.07 -15.32 -3.71
C GLU A 70 -7.61 -15.68 -4.05
N ILE A 71 -6.69 -14.71 -4.01
CA ILE A 71 -5.25 -14.92 -4.31
C ILE A 71 -4.50 -15.54 -3.12
N LEU A 72 -5.09 -15.59 -1.93
CA LEU A 72 -4.48 -16.13 -0.70
C LEU A 72 -4.86 -17.59 -0.40
N SER A 73 -5.55 -18.28 -1.33
CA SER A 73 -6.16 -19.62 -1.09
C SER A 73 -5.48 -20.79 -1.81
N ASP A 74 -4.18 -20.73 -2.10
CA ASP A 74 -3.39 -21.90 -2.55
C ASP A 74 -2.23 -22.21 -1.58
#